data_AF-A0A453ISZ4-F1
#
_entry.id   AF-A0A453ISZ4-F1
#
_cell.length_a   1.000
_cell.length_b   1.000
_cell.length_c   1.000
_cell.angle_alpha   90.00
_cell.angle_beta   90.00
_cell.angle_gamma   90.00
#
_symmetry.space_group_name_H-M   'P 1'
#
loop_
_entity.id
_entity.type
_entity.pdbx_description
1 polymer ?
#
loop_
_entity_poly.entity_id
_entity_poly.type
_entity_poly.pdbx_seq_one_letter_code
_entity_poly.pdbx_strand_id
1 'polypeptide(L)'
;QSFKDALAEVCHLNRFPLHQHRMERALEFDEAMEEMEEEFRICTAAITPEVKEDKARELIAGAVKELLDDTPKSYEQYIIKKMHIARVVGILPDKRIEDSQE
;
A
#
# COMPACT_ATOMS: atom_id res chain seq x y z
N GLN A 1 -7.05 -21.46 6.87
CA GLN A 1 -5.78 -20.73 6.93
C GLN A 1 -6.10 -19.24 6.94
N SER A 2 -5.62 -18.46 7.91
CA SER A 2 -5.76 -17.00 7.88
C SER A 2 -4.61 -16.36 7.07
N PHE A 3 -4.78 -15.10 6.66
CA PHE A 3 -3.70 -14.33 6.01
C PHE A 3 -2.47 -14.23 6.93
N LYS A 4 -2.68 -13.90 8.21
CA LYS A 4 -1.62 -13.80 9.23
C LYS A 4 -0.81 -15.10 9.37
N ASP A 5 -1.48 -16.26 9.39
CA ASP A 5 -0.77 -17.55 9.50
C ASP A 5 0.08 -17.83 8.26
N ALA A 6 -0.45 -17.55 7.06
CA ALA A 6 0.29 -17.71 5.81
C ALA A 6 1.48 -16.74 5.72
N LEU A 7 1.31 -15.50 6.17
CA LEU A 7 2.38 -14.50 6.25
C LEU A 7 3.48 -14.94 7.22
N ALA A 8 3.10 -15.45 8.40
CA ALA A 8 4.05 -15.96 9.39
C ALA A 8 4.90 -17.12 8.82
N GLU A 9 4.28 -18.03 8.07
CA GLU A 9 5.00 -19.12 7.40
C GLU A 9 6.00 -18.59 6.36
N VAL A 10 5.57 -17.70 5.47
CA VAL A 10 6.43 -17.11 4.43
C VAL A 10 7.60 -16.33 5.04
N CYS A 11 7.33 -15.59 6.13
CA CYS A 11 8.31 -14.83 6.89
C CYS A 11 9.31 -15.75 7.61
N HIS A 12 8.84 -16.82 8.25
CA HIS A 12 9.71 -17.80 8.93
C HIS A 12 10.64 -18.51 7.95
N LEU A 13 10.15 -18.80 6.74
CA LEU A 13 10.94 -19.43 5.68
C LEU A 13 11.90 -18.47 4.97
N ASN A 14 11.89 -17.18 5.32
CA ASN A 14 12.71 -16.13 4.69
C ASN A 14 12.65 -16.18 3.16
N ARG A 15 11.44 -16.41 2.59
CA ARG A 15 11.26 -16.54 1.13
C ARG A 15 11.51 -15.24 0.38
N PHE A 16 11.40 -14.10 1.06
CA PHE A 16 11.58 -12.77 0.49
C PHE A 16 12.50 -11.90 1.34
N PRO A 17 13.83 -12.15 1.33
CA PRO A 17 14.78 -11.47 2.23
C PRO A 17 14.74 -9.93 2.13
N LEU A 18 14.53 -9.38 0.93
CA LEU A 18 14.45 -7.93 0.72
C LEU A 18 13.19 -7.29 1.36
N HIS A 19 12.14 -8.08 1.58
CA HIS A 19 10.88 -7.64 2.17
C HIS A 19 10.66 -8.22 3.58
N GLN A 20 11.66 -8.90 4.13
CA GLN A 20 11.57 -9.59 5.43
C GLN A 20 11.14 -8.64 6.56
N HIS A 21 11.82 -7.50 6.67
CA HIS A 21 11.51 -6.47 7.68
C HIS A 21 10.05 -5.98 7.61
N ARG A 22 9.46 -5.96 6.41
CA ARG A 22 8.07 -5.53 6.20
C ARG A 22 7.10 -6.56 6.74
N MET A 23 7.37 -7.84 6.50
CA MET A 23 6.56 -8.95 7.02
C MET A 23 6.69 -9.08 8.54
N GLU A 24 7.89 -8.92 9.09
CA GLU A 24 8.13 -8.91 10.54
C GLU A 24 7.37 -7.78 11.23
N ARG A 25 7.43 -6.56 10.67
CA ARG A 25 6.68 -5.42 11.19
C ARG A 25 5.17 -5.66 11.16
N ALA A 26 4.64 -6.24 10.08
CA ALA A 26 3.23 -6.59 10.02
C ALA A 26 2.85 -7.61 11.11
N LEU A 27 3.71 -8.60 11.38
CA LEU A 27 3.45 -9.60 12.43
C LEU A 27 3.49 -9.01 13.86
N GLU A 28 4.22 -7.92 14.06
CA GLU A 28 4.36 -7.21 15.33
C GLU A 28 3.25 -6.17 15.59
N PHE A 29 2.79 -5.46 14.56
CA PHE A 29 1.85 -4.34 14.69
C PHE A 29 0.56 -4.57 13.88
N ASP A 30 -0.59 -4.52 14.55
CA ASP A 30 -1.90 -4.74 13.92
C ASP A 30 -2.19 -3.77 12.77
N GLU A 31 -1.85 -2.48 12.90
CA GLU A 31 -2.02 -1.50 11.80
C GLU A 31 -1.23 -1.90 10.55
N ALA A 32 0.01 -2.39 10.72
CA ALA A 32 0.83 -2.84 9.60
C ALA A 32 0.34 -4.18 9.02
N MET A 33 -0.28 -5.04 9.84
CA MET A 33 -0.98 -6.24 9.37
C MET A 33 -2.20 -5.88 8.52
N GLU A 34 -3.03 -4.96 8.99
CA GLU A 34 -4.23 -4.49 8.29
C GLU A 34 -3.88 -3.88 6.94
N GLU A 35 -2.86 -3.01 6.88
CA GLU A 35 -2.37 -2.43 5.62
C GLU A 35 -1.93 -3.51 4.63
N MET A 36 -1.15 -4.49 5.08
CA MET A 36 -0.63 -5.55 4.21
C MET A 36 -1.73 -6.52 3.75
N GLU A 37 -2.68 -6.86 4.62
CA GLU A 37 -3.82 -7.70 4.29
C GLU A 37 -4.78 -7.00 3.31
N GLU A 38 -4.94 -5.68 3.43
CA GLU A 38 -5.68 -4.89 2.44
C GLU A 38 -4.99 -4.89 1.07
N GLU A 39 -3.68 -4.61 1.01
CA GLU A 39 -2.91 -4.69 -0.25
C GLU A 39 -3.03 -6.08 -0.90
N PHE A 40 -2.94 -7.15 -0.11
CA PHE A 40 -3.12 -8.51 -0.58
C PHE A 40 -4.52 -8.70 -1.18
N ARG A 41 -5.57 -8.30 -0.45
CA ARG A 41 -6.96 -8.43 -0.91
C ARG A 41 -7.19 -7.67 -2.22
N ILE A 42 -6.67 -6.45 -2.35
CA ILE A 42 -6.72 -5.68 -3.60
C ILE A 42 -6.04 -6.45 -4.74
N CYS A 43 -4.81 -6.94 -4.51
CA CYS A 43 -4.05 -7.67 -5.53
C CYS A 43 -4.72 -8.98 -5.97
N THR A 44 -5.49 -9.62 -5.09
CA THR A 44 -6.13 -10.91 -5.36
C THR A 44 -7.62 -10.83 -5.67
N ALA A 45 -8.22 -9.63 -5.65
CA ALA A 45 -9.68 -9.46 -5.77
C ALA A 45 -10.30 -10.09 -7.02
N ALA A 46 -9.54 -10.14 -8.12
CA ALA A 46 -9.98 -10.71 -9.40
C ALA A 46 -9.58 -12.19 -9.60
N ILE A 47 -8.93 -12.82 -8.62
CA ILE A 47 -8.44 -14.20 -8.72
C ILE A 47 -9.48 -15.14 -8.15
N THR A 48 -9.96 -16.06 -8.99
CA THR A 48 -10.81 -17.19 -8.58
C THR A 48 -10.06 -18.51 -8.78
N PRO A 49 -10.51 -19.62 -8.18
CA PRO A 49 -9.84 -20.92 -8.32
C PRO A 49 -9.70 -21.42 -9.77
N GLU A 50 -10.53 -20.94 -10.69
CA GLU A 50 -10.53 -21.31 -12.11
C GLU A 50 -9.48 -20.53 -12.94
N VAL A 51 -8.93 -19.45 -12.38
CA VAL A 51 -7.91 -18.63 -13.04
C VAL A 51 -6.59 -19.39 -13.09
N LYS A 52 -6.07 -19.61 -14.30
CA LYS A 52 -4.74 -20.21 -14.50
C LYS A 52 -3.64 -19.29 -13.99
N GLU A 53 -2.52 -19.87 -13.57
CA GLU A 53 -1.40 -19.14 -12.96
C GLU A 53 -0.90 -17.96 -13.80
N ASP A 54 -0.70 -18.14 -15.12
CA ASP A 54 -0.26 -17.06 -16.01
C ASP A 54 -1.22 -15.87 -15.96
N LYS A 55 -2.53 -16.15 -15.96
CA LYS A 55 -3.56 -15.11 -15.90
C LYS A 55 -3.64 -14.48 -14.51
N ALA A 56 -3.47 -15.25 -13.45
CA ALA A 56 -3.39 -14.72 -12.09
C ALA A 56 -2.21 -13.75 -11.95
N ARG A 57 -1.05 -14.08 -12.54
CA ARG A 57 0.14 -13.22 -12.54
C ARG A 57 -0.12 -11.89 -13.25
N GLU A 58 -0.80 -11.90 -14.40
CA GLU A 58 -1.20 -10.68 -15.11
C GLU A 58 -2.15 -9.81 -14.27
N LEU A 59 -3.14 -10.43 -13.61
CA LEU A 59 -4.11 -9.71 -12.77
C LEU A 59 -3.44 -9.05 -11.56
N ILE A 60 -2.56 -9.79 -10.86
CA ILE A 60 -1.77 -9.26 -9.75
C ILE A 60 -0.89 -8.11 -10.25
N ALA A 61 -0.21 -8.27 -11.39
CA ALA A 61 0.66 -7.22 -11.94
C ALA A 61 -0.13 -5.93 -12.25
N GLY A 62 -1.36 -6.06 -12.77
CA GLY A 62 -2.26 -4.93 -12.98
C GLY A 62 -2.62 -4.21 -11.67
N ALA A 63 -3.07 -4.96 -10.67
CA ALA A 63 -3.45 -4.41 -9.37
C ALA A 63 -2.26 -3.77 -8.63
N VAL A 64 -1.08 -4.40 -8.66
CA VAL A 64 0.15 -3.83 -8.10
C VAL A 64 0.51 -2.52 -8.79
N LYS A 65 0.33 -2.43 -10.11
CA LYS A 65 0.60 -1.19 -10.85
C LYS A 65 -0.34 -0.07 -10.41
N GLU A 66 -1.63 -0.36 -10.20
CA GLU A 66 -2.60 0.63 -9.70
C GLU A 66 -2.22 1.14 -8.30
N LEU A 67 -1.84 0.23 -7.39
CA LEU A 67 -1.33 0.62 -6.05
C LEU A 67 -0.08 1.51 -6.12
N LEU A 68 0.82 1.23 -7.08
CA LEU A 68 2.02 2.03 -7.29
C LEU A 68 1.72 3.37 -7.99
N ASP A 69 0.67 3.45 -8.80
CA ASP A 69 0.25 4.69 -9.47
C ASP A 69 -0.26 5.74 -8.47
N ASP A 70 -0.85 5.30 -7.35
CA ASP A 70 -1.23 6.17 -6.21
C ASP A 70 -0.03 6.60 -5.34
N THR A 71 1.15 6.00 -5.57
CA THR A 71 2.37 6.35 -4.85
C THR A 71 3.10 7.49 -5.57
N PRO A 72 3.55 8.54 -4.86
CA PRO A 72 4.37 9.59 -5.45
C PRO A 72 5.61 9.00 -6.14
N LYS A 73 5.74 9.22 -7.45
CA LYS A 73 6.83 8.70 -8.29
C LYS A 73 8.07 9.59 -8.28
N SER A 74 7.97 10.79 -7.71
CA SER A 74 9.08 11.72 -7.55
C SER A 74 9.10 12.36 -6.16
N TYR A 75 10.27 12.87 -5.76
CA TYR A 75 10.43 13.62 -4.51
C TYR A 75 9.53 14.87 -4.48
N GLU A 76 9.33 15.51 -5.63
CA GLU A 76 8.42 16.64 -5.79
C GLU A 76 6.96 16.24 -5.52
N GLN A 77 6.49 15.14 -6.12
CA GLN A 77 5.14 14.61 -5.85
C GLN A 77 4.99 14.22 -4.37
N TYR A 78 6.04 13.69 -3.75
CA TYR A 78 6.03 13.35 -2.33
C TYR A 78 5.89 14.60 -1.44
N ILE A 79 6.62 15.67 -1.75
CA ILE A 79 6.49 16.97 -1.08
C ILE A 79 5.07 17.50 -1.25
N ILE A 80 4.52 17.50 -2.47
CA ILE A 80 3.15 17.97 -2.73
C ILE A 80 2.14 17.17 -1.89
N LYS A 81 2.27 15.84 -1.82
CA LYS A 81 1.44 14.97 -0.97
C LYS A 81 1.54 15.38 0.51
N LYS A 82 2.76 15.57 1.03
CA LYS A 82 2.97 15.98 2.43
C LYS A 82 2.39 17.37 2.72
N MET A 83 2.58 18.33 1.82
CA MET A 83 1.98 19.66 1.94
C MET A 83 0.46 19.60 1.92
N HIS A 84 -0.14 18.76 1.09
CA HIS A 84 -1.59 18.59 1.04
C HIS A 84 -2.15 18.02 2.36
N ILE A 85 -1.52 16.97 2.89
CA ILE A 85 -1.87 16.40 4.21
C ILE A 85 -1.74 17.47 5.29
N ALA A 86 -0.63 18.21 5.32
CA ALA A 86 -0.37 19.27 6.29
C ALA A 86 -1.46 20.38 6.27
N ARG A 87 -2.05 20.68 5.11
CA ARG A 87 -3.20 21.59 5.01
C ARG A 87 -4.47 20.97 5.59
N VAL A 88 -4.76 19.71 5.25
CA VAL A 88 -5.96 19.00 5.74
C VAL A 88 -5.97 18.89 7.27
N VAL A 89 -4.80 18.64 7.88
CA VAL A 89 -4.68 18.57 9.36
C VAL A 89 -4.48 19.93 10.03
N GLY A 90 -4.49 21.03 9.28
CA GLY A 90 -4.40 22.40 9.81
C GLY A 90 -3.00 22.86 10.25
N ILE A 91 -1.93 22.15 9.88
CA ILE A 91 -0.55 22.58 10.12
C ILE A 91 -0.17 23.75 9.18
N LEU A 92 -0.63 23.68 7.93
CA LEU A 92 -0.44 24.76 6.94
C LEU A 92 -1.78 25.44 6.65
N PRO A 93 -1.79 26.76 6.39
CA PRO A 93 -3.00 27.45 5.96
C PRO A 93 -3.49 26.90 4.62
N ASP A 94 -4.81 26.84 4.46
CA ASP A 94 -5.41 26.43 3.20
C ASP A 94 -5.26 27.57 2.18
N LYS A 95 -4.70 27.26 0.99
CA LYS A 95 -4.39 28.27 -0.04
C LYS A 95 -5.62 29.00 -0.59
N ARG A 96 -6.84 28.59 -0.19
CA ARG A 96 -8.10 29.23 -0.60
C ARG A 96 -8.44 30.50 0.18
N ILE A 97 -7.63 30.88 1.17
CA ILE A 97 -7.85 32.06 2.03
C ILE A 97 -6.74 33.10 1.80
N GLU A 98 -6.39 33.41 0.56
CA GLU A 98 -5.54 34.60 0.27
C GLU A 98 -6.11 35.52 -0.83
N ASP A 99 -7.23 35.17 -1.48
CA ASP A 99 -7.85 36.00 -2.54
C ASP A 99 -9.15 36.69 -2.07
N SER A 100 -9.22 37.17 -0.83
CA SER A 100 -10.41 37.88 -0.31
C SER A 100 -10.07 39.11 0.53
N GLN A 101 -9.03 39.84 0.13
CA GLN A 101 -8.79 41.21 0.58
C GLN A 101 -8.44 42.09 -0.61
N GLU A 102 -9.45 42.53 -1.34
CA GLU A 102 -9.45 43.78 -2.10
C GLU A 102 -10.64 44.63 -1.66
#